data_AF-A0A966J7S3-F1
#
_entry.id   AF-A0A966J7S3-F1
#
_cell.length_a   1.000
_cell.length_b   1.000
_cell.length_c   1.000
_cell.angle_alpha   90.00
_cell.angle_beta   90.00
_cell.angle_gamma   90.00
#
_symmetry.space_group_name_H-M   'P 1'
#
loop_
_entity.id
_entity.type
_entity.pdbx_description
1 polymer ?
#
loop_
_entity_poly.entity_id
_entity_poly.type
_entity_poly.pdbx_seq_one_letter_code
_entity_poly.pdbx_strand_id
1 'polypeptide(L)'
;MGLEAKAAMDRGDLVPDAVIMGIMKEALASPMAARGAILDGVVRTTPQAEGLASTLATLGRSLDAVLLFEVDEDELVRRLSGRTTCDVCQRPFFGRAPGETCTEGGQTGTLVRRKDDEPDAIRKRMQVYQDQTSPVIDWYASHGANMVRVDALGTLEHVEARVHAALGISR
;
A
#
# COMPACT_ATOMS: atom_id res chain seq x y z
N MET A 1 -3.09 -16.25 -11.18
CA MET A 1 -2.88 -14.84 -10.81
C MET A 1 -2.19 -14.70 -9.44
N GLY A 2 -2.71 -15.24 -8.34
CA GLY A 2 -2.10 -15.05 -7.01
C GLY A 2 -0.67 -15.59 -6.84
N LEU A 3 -0.30 -16.69 -7.50
CA LEU A 3 1.05 -17.25 -7.45
C LEU A 3 2.10 -16.39 -8.16
N GLU A 4 1.75 -15.80 -9.31
CA GLU A 4 2.63 -14.90 -10.06
C GLU A 4 2.84 -13.58 -9.32
N ALA A 5 1.75 -13.05 -8.70
CA ALA A 5 1.83 -11.89 -7.83
C ALA A 5 2.77 -12.13 -6.65
N LYS A 6 2.65 -13.30 -5.99
CA LYS A 6 3.53 -13.69 -4.89
C LYS A 6 5.00 -13.76 -5.30
N ALA A 7 5.29 -14.40 -6.44
CA ALA A 7 6.66 -14.53 -6.92
C ALA A 7 7.31 -13.18 -7.25
N ALA A 8 6.56 -12.23 -7.82
CA ALA A 8 7.06 -10.88 -8.06
C ALA A 8 7.34 -10.12 -6.76
N MET A 9 6.39 -10.18 -5.80
CA MET A 9 6.55 -9.56 -4.48
C MET A 9 7.77 -10.10 -3.71
N ASP A 10 8.00 -11.42 -3.74
CA ASP A 10 9.12 -12.06 -3.07
C ASP A 10 10.49 -11.60 -3.61
N ARG A 11 10.55 -11.11 -4.86
CA ARG A 11 11.77 -10.55 -5.49
C ARG A 11 11.88 -9.04 -5.38
N GLY A 12 10.88 -8.38 -4.78
CA GLY A 12 10.78 -6.92 -4.75
C GLY A 12 10.48 -6.30 -6.11
N ASP A 13 9.94 -7.06 -7.06
CA ASP A 13 9.48 -6.57 -8.36
C ASP A 13 8.00 -6.17 -8.28
N LEU A 14 7.53 -5.34 -9.21
CA LEU A 14 6.10 -5.11 -9.37
C LEU A 14 5.42 -6.34 -10.00
N VAL A 15 4.21 -6.63 -9.52
CA VAL A 15 3.32 -7.59 -10.18
C VAL A 15 2.93 -7.00 -11.56
N PRO A 16 2.90 -7.80 -12.64
CA PRO A 16 2.57 -7.29 -13.97
C PRO A 16 1.24 -6.54 -14.02
N ASP A 17 1.21 -5.41 -14.73
CA ASP A 17 0.07 -4.50 -14.80
C ASP A 17 -1.23 -5.22 -15.22
N ALA A 18 -1.17 -6.11 -16.20
CA ALA A 18 -2.34 -6.87 -16.66
C ALA A 18 -2.97 -7.71 -15.55
N VAL A 19 -2.15 -8.27 -14.65
CA VAL A 19 -2.64 -9.07 -13.51
C VAL A 19 -3.31 -8.17 -12.47
N ILE A 20 -2.68 -7.06 -12.11
CA ILE A 20 -3.23 -6.08 -11.16
C ILE A 20 -4.53 -5.47 -11.69
N MET A 21 -4.57 -5.12 -12.98
CA MET A 21 -5.75 -4.55 -13.62
C MET A 21 -6.93 -5.53 -13.61
N GLY A 22 -6.69 -6.83 -13.82
CA GLY A 22 -7.74 -7.85 -13.72
C GLY A 22 -8.35 -7.93 -12.32
N ILE A 23 -7.49 -8.05 -11.30
CA ILE A 23 -7.89 -8.15 -9.89
C ILE A 23 -8.66 -6.90 -9.45
N MET A 24 -8.16 -5.71 -9.82
CA MET A 24 -8.77 -4.44 -9.45
C MET A 24 -10.16 -4.26 -10.08
N LYS A 25 -10.33 -4.60 -11.36
CA LYS A 25 -11.62 -4.54 -12.05
C LYS A 25 -12.67 -5.43 -11.38
N GLU A 26 -12.28 -6.67 -11.07
CA GLU A 26 -13.16 -7.62 -10.37
C GLU A 26 -13.56 -7.10 -8.98
N ALA A 27 -12.60 -6.59 -8.22
CA ALA A 27 -12.85 -6.03 -6.88
C ALA A 27 -13.80 -4.83 -6.91
N LEU A 28 -13.61 -3.89 -7.86
CA LEU A 28 -14.44 -2.69 -7.98
C LEU A 28 -15.87 -2.97 -8.49
N ALA A 29 -16.05 -4.05 -9.27
CA ALA A 29 -17.36 -4.49 -9.74
C ALA A 29 -18.14 -5.31 -8.69
N SER A 30 -17.46 -5.79 -7.65
CA SER A 30 -18.08 -6.61 -6.59
C SER A 30 -19.12 -5.83 -5.77
N PRO A 31 -20.21 -6.47 -5.31
CA PRO A 31 -21.15 -5.87 -4.35
C PRO A 31 -20.48 -5.36 -3.07
N MET A 32 -19.34 -5.93 -2.68
CA MET A 32 -18.57 -5.45 -1.51
C MET A 32 -18.06 -4.02 -1.69
N ALA A 33 -17.77 -3.61 -2.92
CA ALA A 33 -17.33 -2.26 -3.25
C ALA A 33 -18.49 -1.28 -3.46
N ALA A 34 -19.75 -1.68 -3.23
CA ALA A 34 -20.92 -0.82 -3.52
C ALA A 34 -20.90 0.50 -2.72
N ARG A 35 -20.32 0.51 -1.52
CA ARG A 35 -20.18 1.72 -0.67
C ARG A 35 -18.86 2.47 -0.87
N GLY A 36 -18.06 2.08 -1.86
CA GLY A 36 -16.70 2.56 -2.07
C GLY A 36 -15.66 1.48 -1.77
N ALA A 37 -14.40 1.83 -2.01
CA ALA A 37 -13.25 0.95 -1.79
C ALA A 37 -12.03 1.80 -1.43
N ILE A 38 -11.13 1.22 -0.63
CA ILE A 38 -9.78 1.75 -0.42
C ILE A 38 -8.83 0.85 -1.22
N LEU A 39 -8.10 1.45 -2.15
CA LEU A 39 -7.09 0.76 -2.93
C LEU A 39 -5.73 0.91 -2.22
N ASP A 40 -5.34 -0.11 -1.45
CA ASP A 40 -4.09 -0.13 -0.71
C ASP A 40 -3.02 -0.93 -1.46
N GLY A 41 -1.88 -0.27 -1.73
CA GLY A 41 -0.72 -0.91 -2.35
C GLY A 41 -0.87 -1.26 -3.83
N VAL A 42 -1.90 -0.74 -4.51
CA VAL A 42 -2.15 -0.90 -5.96
C VAL A 42 -2.28 0.46 -6.64
N VAL A 43 -2.11 0.46 -7.96
CA VAL A 43 -1.76 1.63 -8.79
C VAL A 43 -0.35 2.12 -8.51
N ARG A 44 0.62 1.38 -9.06
CA ARG A 44 2.06 1.63 -8.89
C ARG A 44 2.76 2.10 -10.16
N THR A 45 2.05 2.16 -11.27
CA THR A 45 2.55 2.57 -12.59
C THR A 45 1.50 3.46 -13.28
N THR A 46 1.94 4.33 -14.19
CA THR A 46 1.03 5.20 -14.96
C THR A 46 -0.03 4.43 -15.75
N PRO A 47 0.29 3.30 -16.42
CA PRO A 47 -0.73 2.47 -17.08
C PRO A 47 -1.80 1.93 -16.11
N GLN A 48 -1.44 1.62 -14.87
CA GLN A 48 -2.43 1.22 -13.86
C GLN A 48 -3.34 2.39 -13.48
N ALA A 49 -2.83 3.62 -13.43
CA ALA A 49 -3.62 4.82 -13.11
C ALA A 49 -4.64 5.14 -14.21
N GLU A 50 -4.22 5.09 -15.47
CA GLU A 50 -5.09 5.20 -16.65
C GLU A 50 -6.15 4.09 -16.66
N GLY A 51 -5.73 2.85 -16.38
CA GLY A 51 -6.62 1.70 -16.29
C GLY A 51 -7.66 1.84 -15.18
N LEU A 52 -7.28 2.36 -14.01
CA LEU A 52 -8.21 2.65 -12.93
C LEU A 52 -9.23 3.72 -13.35
N ALA A 53 -8.77 4.83 -13.93
CA ALA A 53 -9.66 5.90 -14.37
C ALA A 53 -10.68 5.41 -15.41
N SER A 54 -10.23 4.61 -16.38
CA SER A 54 -11.13 3.96 -17.34
C SER A 54 -12.14 3.03 -16.67
N THR A 55 -11.70 2.23 -15.70
CA THR A 55 -12.57 1.30 -14.97
C THR A 55 -13.64 2.04 -14.16
N LEU A 56 -13.26 3.10 -13.44
CA LEU A 56 -14.19 3.93 -12.68
C LEU A 56 -15.21 4.59 -13.59
N ALA A 57 -14.78 5.12 -14.74
CA ALA A 57 -15.69 5.71 -15.73
C ALA A 57 -16.70 4.69 -16.27
N THR A 58 -16.28 3.47 -16.61
CA THR A 58 -17.19 2.38 -17.04
C THR A 58 -18.21 2.03 -15.95
N LEU A 59 -17.82 2.08 -14.68
CA LEU A 59 -18.70 1.79 -13.54
C LEU A 59 -19.56 2.99 -13.11
N GLY A 60 -19.41 4.16 -13.74
CA GLY A 60 -20.09 5.39 -13.34
C GLY A 60 -19.65 5.90 -11.97
N ARG A 61 -18.39 5.67 -11.59
CA ARG A 61 -17.80 6.04 -10.30
C ARG A 61 -16.70 7.07 -10.48
N SER A 62 -16.40 7.81 -9.41
CA SER A 62 -15.30 8.76 -9.33
C SER A 62 -14.24 8.33 -8.32
N LEU A 63 -13.04 8.89 -8.44
CA LEU A 63 -11.99 8.80 -7.43
C LEU A 63 -12.12 9.99 -6.49
N ASP A 64 -12.39 9.75 -5.20
CA ASP A 64 -12.65 10.81 -4.23
C ASP A 64 -11.36 11.48 -3.72
N ALA A 65 -10.31 10.69 -3.50
CA ALA A 65 -9.02 11.16 -3.01
C ALA A 65 -7.88 10.18 -3.34
N VAL A 66 -6.67 10.72 -3.42
CA VAL A 66 -5.41 9.96 -3.41
C VAL A 66 -4.62 10.39 -2.18
N LEU A 67 -4.46 9.47 -1.22
CA LEU A 67 -3.67 9.71 -0.02
C LEU A 67 -2.18 9.46 -0.32
N LEU A 68 -1.35 10.49 -0.22
CA LEU A 68 0.10 10.40 -0.31
C LEU A 68 0.71 10.53 1.08
N PHE A 69 1.23 9.42 1.61
CA PHE A 69 1.96 9.41 2.88
C PHE A 69 3.41 9.79 2.66
N GLU A 70 3.82 10.90 3.27
CA GLU A 70 5.17 11.44 3.16
C GLU A 70 6.01 11.04 4.37
N VAL A 71 7.19 10.49 4.12
CA VAL A 71 8.11 10.06 5.17
C VAL A 71 9.52 10.01 4.59
N ASP A 72 10.49 10.44 5.40
CA ASP A 72 11.89 10.46 5.00
C ASP A 72 12.44 9.05 4.78
N GLU A 73 13.40 8.91 3.88
CA GLU A 73 13.99 7.62 3.51
C GLU A 73 14.64 6.92 4.72
N ASP A 74 15.39 7.67 5.54
CA ASP A 74 16.04 7.13 6.74
C ASP A 74 15.01 6.60 7.76
N GLU A 75 13.86 7.26 7.86
CA GLU A 75 12.74 6.80 8.68
C GLU A 75 12.13 5.51 8.11
N LEU A 76 11.91 5.45 6.80
CA LEU A 76 11.40 4.27 6.11
C LEU A 76 12.31 3.07 6.33
N VAL A 77 13.61 3.23 6.11
CA VAL A 77 14.61 2.19 6.34
C VAL A 77 14.56 1.73 7.79
N ARG A 78 14.57 2.66 8.75
CA ARG A 78 14.50 2.33 10.18
C ARG A 78 13.24 1.54 10.53
N ARG A 79 12.08 1.93 10.00
CA ARG A 79 10.81 1.22 10.23
C ARG A 79 10.85 -0.18 9.63
N LEU A 80 11.22 -0.30 8.35
CA LEU A 80 11.23 -1.60 7.67
C LEU A 80 12.24 -2.56 8.32
N SER A 81 13.45 -2.11 8.63
CA SER A 81 14.47 -2.95 9.29
C SER A 81 14.11 -3.36 10.72
N GLY A 82 13.24 -2.60 11.40
CA GLY A 82 12.76 -2.89 12.75
C GLY A 82 11.48 -3.73 12.81
N ARG A 83 10.87 -4.04 11.66
CA ARG A 83 9.59 -4.73 11.57
C ARG A 83 9.74 -6.24 11.70
N THR A 84 8.89 -6.84 12.52
CA THR A 84 8.55 -8.26 12.44
C THR A 84 7.08 -8.40 12.07
N THR A 85 6.70 -9.54 11.50
CA THR A 85 5.32 -9.80 11.07
C THR A 85 4.92 -11.18 11.56
N CYS A 86 3.72 -11.32 12.08
CA CYS A 86 3.18 -12.64 12.42
C CYS A 86 2.89 -13.43 11.14
N ASP A 87 3.43 -14.65 11.04
CA ASP A 87 3.20 -15.55 9.91
C ASP A 87 1.73 -15.97 9.72
N VAL A 88 0.94 -15.99 10.80
CA VAL A 88 -0.49 -16.34 10.77
C VAL A 88 -1.37 -15.12 10.52
N CYS A 89 -1.33 -14.11 11.39
CA CYS A 89 -2.27 -12.99 11.32
C CYS A 89 -1.78 -11.80 10.49
N GLN A 90 -0.55 -11.86 9.98
CA GLN A 90 0.08 -10.82 9.14
C GLN A 90 0.18 -9.43 9.81
N ARG A 91 -0.07 -9.33 11.13
CA ARG A 91 0.09 -8.08 11.88
C ARG A 91 1.58 -7.72 11.97
N PRO A 92 1.96 -6.47 11.65
CA PRO A 92 3.32 -6.00 11.88
C PRO A 92 3.54 -5.65 13.35
N PHE A 93 4.76 -5.87 13.82
CA PHE A 93 5.23 -5.52 15.16
C PHE A 93 6.56 -4.78 15.05
N PHE A 94 6.82 -3.90 16.02
CA PHE A 94 8.09 -3.20 16.18
C PHE A 94 8.65 -3.50 17.55
N GLY A 95 9.96 -3.72 17.64
CA GLY A 95 10.64 -4.02 18.92
C GLY A 95 10.47 -5.46 19.43
N ARG A 96 9.80 -6.33 18.68
CA ARG A 96 9.69 -7.77 18.97
C ARG A 96 10.58 -8.57 18.04
N ALA A 97 11.30 -9.53 18.59
CA ALA A 97 12.27 -10.35 17.88
C ALA A 97 11.61 -11.46 17.04
N PRO A 98 12.25 -11.90 15.95
CA PRO A 98 11.85 -13.11 15.24
C PRO A 98 11.88 -14.33 16.18
N GLY A 99 10.91 -15.23 16.01
CA GLY A 99 10.73 -16.41 16.85
C GLY A 99 9.81 -16.21 18.05
N GLU A 100 9.47 -14.96 18.40
CA GLU A 100 8.48 -14.71 19.45
C GLU A 100 7.07 -15.16 19.06
N THR A 101 6.29 -15.61 20.05
CA THR A 101 4.90 -16.03 19.85
C THR A 101 3.94 -14.85 19.71
N CYS A 102 3.01 -14.93 18.77
CA CYS A 102 1.93 -13.97 18.57
C CYS A 102 0.57 -14.60 18.86
N THR A 103 -0.25 -13.95 19.69
CA THR A 103 -1.62 -14.37 20.04
C THR A 103 -2.71 -13.38 19.62
N GLU A 104 -2.33 -12.27 18.96
CA GLU A 104 -3.22 -11.16 18.58
C GLU A 104 -4.24 -11.52 17.49
N GLY A 105 -4.05 -12.62 16.77
CA GLY A 105 -4.88 -13.03 15.63
C GLY A 105 -5.98 -14.04 15.98
N GLY A 106 -6.22 -14.33 17.26
CA GLY A 106 -7.08 -15.44 17.69
C GLY A 106 -6.49 -16.83 17.42
N GLN A 107 -5.30 -16.90 16.82
CA GLN A 107 -4.51 -18.09 16.58
C GLN A 107 -3.06 -17.81 16.98
N THR A 108 -2.36 -18.86 17.41
CA THR A 108 -0.93 -18.79 17.75
C THR A 108 -0.11 -18.76 16.48
N GLY A 109 0.62 -17.66 16.26
CA GLY A 109 1.61 -17.53 15.20
C GLY A 109 3.00 -17.24 15.74
N THR A 110 3.98 -17.16 14.84
CA THR A 110 5.37 -16.84 15.14
C THR A 110 5.76 -15.56 14.41
N LEU A 111 6.47 -14.68 15.10
CA LEU A 111 7.00 -13.47 14.48
C LEU A 111 8.18 -13.82 13.57
N VAL A 112 8.13 -13.35 12.34
CA VAL A 112 9.19 -13.53 11.34
C VAL A 112 9.62 -12.19 10.78
N ARG A 113 10.86 -12.11 10.29
CA ARG A 113 11.27 -11.01 9.41
C ARG A 113 10.88 -11.33 7.99
N ARG A 114 10.30 -10.36 7.30
CA ARG A 114 10.01 -10.52 5.88
C ARG A 114 11.29 -10.34 5.08
N LYS A 115 11.43 -11.10 4.00
CA LYS A 115 12.61 -11.01 3.11
C LYS A 115 12.74 -9.62 2.47
N ASP A 116 11.63 -8.93 2.25
CA ASP A 116 11.58 -7.61 1.63
C ASP A 116 11.85 -6.45 2.62
N ASP A 117 12.19 -6.77 3.88
CA ASP A 117 12.62 -5.84 4.93
C ASP A 117 14.15 -5.87 5.16
N GLU A 118 14.89 -6.67 4.38
CA GLU A 118 16.36 -6.66 4.38
C GLU A 118 16.91 -5.40 3.68
N PRO A 119 18.06 -4.84 4.10
CA PRO A 119 18.57 -3.56 3.60
C PRO A 119 18.64 -3.46 2.07
N ASP A 120 19.12 -4.50 1.39
CA ASP A 120 19.24 -4.50 -0.07
C ASP A 120 17.87 -4.55 -0.77
N ALA A 121 16.90 -5.28 -0.19
CA ALA A 121 15.55 -5.32 -0.70
C ALA A 121 14.84 -3.97 -0.50
N ILE A 122 15.07 -3.29 0.63
CA ILE A 122 14.55 -1.95 0.88
C ILE A 122 15.08 -0.97 -0.18
N ARG A 123 16.40 -0.95 -0.43
CA ARG A 123 16.99 -0.08 -1.46
C ARG A 123 16.40 -0.35 -2.85
N LYS A 124 16.28 -1.62 -3.24
CA LYS A 124 15.67 -1.99 -4.52
C LYS A 124 14.23 -1.49 -4.62
N ARG A 125 13.44 -1.65 -3.56
CA ARG A 125 12.04 -1.16 -3.52
C ARG A 125 11.97 0.36 -3.61
N MET A 126 12.93 1.07 -3.03
CA MET A 126 12.98 2.52 -3.12
C MET A 126 13.32 2.99 -4.52
N GLN A 127 14.27 2.33 -5.19
CA GLN A 127 14.52 2.58 -6.60
C GLN A 127 13.28 2.32 -7.47
N VAL A 128 12.61 1.18 -7.29
CA VAL A 128 11.36 0.87 -8.03
C VAL A 128 10.27 1.92 -7.76
N TYR A 129 10.14 2.40 -6.51
CA TYR A 129 9.21 3.47 -6.17
C TYR A 129 9.53 4.75 -6.94
N GLN A 130 10.79 5.19 -6.94
CA GLN A 130 11.21 6.40 -7.67
C GLN A 130 10.96 6.27 -9.17
N ASP A 131 11.33 5.13 -9.76
CA ASP A 131 11.28 4.93 -11.21
C ASP A 131 9.85 4.74 -11.74
N GLN A 132 8.97 4.11 -10.95
CA GLN A 132 7.66 3.65 -11.46
C GLN A 132 6.47 4.24 -10.71
N THR A 133 6.57 4.45 -9.40
CA THR A 133 5.44 4.92 -8.57
C THR A 133 5.44 6.43 -8.39
N SER A 134 6.59 7.09 -8.27
CA SER A 134 6.66 8.55 -8.19
C SER A 134 5.99 9.26 -9.38
N PRO A 135 6.17 8.82 -10.65
CA PRO A 135 5.48 9.42 -11.80
C PRO A 135 3.95 9.31 -11.75
N VAL A 136 3.40 8.38 -10.97
CA VAL A 136 1.95 8.25 -10.77
C VAL A 136 1.39 9.44 -10.01
N ILE A 137 2.17 10.03 -9.11
CA ILE A 137 1.78 11.23 -8.35
C ILE A 137 1.55 12.39 -9.32
N ASP A 138 2.50 12.62 -10.25
CA ASP A 138 2.39 13.65 -11.28
C ASP A 138 1.24 13.39 -12.23
N TRP A 139 0.98 12.13 -12.56
CA TRP A 139 -0.17 11.74 -13.35
C TRP A 139 -1.48 12.14 -12.65
N TYR A 140 -1.65 11.79 -11.37
CA TYR A 140 -2.86 12.16 -10.63
C TYR A 140 -3.02 13.68 -10.48
N ALA A 141 -1.93 14.39 -10.20
CA ALA A 141 -1.94 15.85 -10.09
C ALA A 141 -2.35 16.52 -11.41
N SER A 142 -1.82 16.06 -12.55
CA SER A 142 -2.16 16.60 -13.87
C SER A 142 -3.58 16.26 -14.34
N HIS A 143 -4.19 15.22 -13.78
CA HIS A 143 -5.55 14.78 -14.11
C HIS A 143 -6.63 15.27 -13.11
N GLY A 144 -6.27 16.23 -12.25
CA GLY A 144 -7.22 16.89 -11.35
C GLY A 144 -7.71 16.01 -10.20
N ALA A 145 -7.00 14.93 -9.88
CA ALA A 145 -7.32 14.12 -8.70
C ALA A 145 -7.12 14.94 -7.42
N ASN A 146 -7.99 14.72 -6.44
CA ASN A 146 -7.84 15.29 -5.11
C ASN A 146 -6.66 14.63 -4.37
N MET A 147 -5.47 15.19 -4.55
CA MET A 147 -4.24 14.74 -3.92
C MET A 147 -4.16 15.24 -2.48
N VAL A 148 -4.20 14.32 -1.53
CA VAL A 148 -4.14 14.61 -0.10
C VAL A 148 -2.80 14.12 0.45
N ARG A 149 -1.91 15.06 0.76
CA ARG A 149 -0.58 14.76 1.32
C ARG A 149 -0.66 14.70 2.85
N VAL A 150 -0.10 13.65 3.43
CA VAL A 150 -0.14 13.37 4.86
C VAL A 150 1.28 13.07 5.33
N ASP A 151 1.81 13.90 6.22
CA ASP A 151 3.04 13.57 6.94
C ASP A 151 2.81 12.28 7.77
N ALA A 152 3.64 11.27 7.56
CA ALA A 152 3.54 9.95 8.17
C ALA A 152 4.51 9.75 9.36
N LEU A 153 5.10 10.83 9.90
CA LEU A 153 5.91 10.83 11.12
C LEU A 153 5.07 10.89 12.39
N GLY A 154 5.47 10.17 13.44
CA GLY A 154 4.77 10.16 14.74
C GLY A 154 3.97 8.89 15.01
N THR A 155 3.08 8.94 16.00
CA THR A 155 2.25 7.80 16.42
C THR A 155 1.12 7.53 15.42
N LEU A 156 0.59 6.30 15.44
CA LEU A 156 -0.58 5.93 14.63
C LEU A 156 -1.74 6.90 14.85
N GLU A 157 -2.02 7.25 16.10
CA GLU A 157 -3.11 8.18 16.47
C GLU A 157 -2.93 9.57 15.83
N HIS A 158 -1.71 10.10 15.80
CA HIS A 158 -1.43 11.40 15.17
C HIS A 158 -1.51 11.35 13.65
N VAL A 159 -1.08 10.25 13.02
CA VAL A 159 -1.21 10.05 11.56
C VAL A 159 -2.70 9.90 11.20
N GLU A 160 -3.44 9.09 11.95
CA GLU A 160 -4.87 8.87 11.75
C GLU A 160 -5.67 10.18 11.87
N ALA A 161 -5.38 11.00 12.90
CA ALA A 161 -6.01 12.30 13.06
C ALA A 161 -5.77 13.23 11.86
N ARG A 162 -4.56 13.22 11.28
CA ARG A 162 -4.25 14.00 10.07
C ARG A 162 -4.98 13.50 8.84
N VAL A 163 -5.11 12.19 8.66
CA VAL A 163 -5.90 11.60 7.57
C VAL A 163 -7.36 12.04 7.67
N HIS A 164 -7.97 11.91 8.86
CA HIS A 164 -9.36 12.33 9.07
C HIS A 164 -9.57 13.82 8.79
N ALA A 165 -8.69 14.66 9.33
CA ALA A 165 -8.74 16.10 9.10
C ALA A 165 -8.62 16.44 7.61
N ALA A 166 -7.67 15.82 6.91
CA ALA A 166 -7.42 16.08 5.50
C ALA A 166 -8.55 15.58 4.57
N LEU A 167 -9.26 14.53 4.98
CA LEU A 167 -10.45 14.02 4.27
C LEU A 167 -11.76 14.67 4.71
N GLY A 168 -11.74 15.60 5.67
CA GLY A 168 -12.94 16.24 6.21
C GLY A 168 -13.87 15.27 6.97
N ILE A 169 -13.34 14.14 7.45
CA ILE A 169 -14.10 13.14 8.21
C ILE A 169 -14.10 13.59 9.67
N SER A 170 -15.24 14.10 10.13
CA SER A 170 -15.47 14.38 11.56
C SER A 170 -15.81 13.06 12.29
N ARG A 171 -15.12 12.77 13.40
CA ARG A 171 -15.45 11.64 14.28
C ARG A 171 -16.75 11.89 15.05
#